data_AF-A0A7Y8KM16-F1
#
_entry.id   AF-A0A7Y8KM16-F1
#
_cell.length_a   1.000
_cell.length_b   1.000
_cell.length_c   1.000
_cell.angle_alpha   90.00
_cell.angle_beta   90.00
_cell.angle_gamma   90.00
#
_symmetry.space_group_name_H-M   'P 1'
#
loop_
_entity.id
_entity.type
_entity.pdbx_description
1 polymer ?
#
loop_
_entity_poly.entity_id
_entity_poly.type
_entity_poly.pdbx_seq_one_letter_code
_entity_poly.pdbx_strand_id
1 'polypeptide(L)' 'MSEQVTALEHDLEADPTCVAVLQQLAAVRGAINGLMAAVLESHLREEFPDRGARSDSQQQSINETISIVRSYLR' A
#
# COMPACT_ATOMS: atom_id res chain seq x y z
N MET A 1 1.01 -11.57 -1.55
CA MET A 1 0.25 -11.22 -2.76
C MET A 1 -0.26 -12.47 -3.47
N SER A 2 0.56 -13.51 -3.60
CA SER A 2 0.19 -14.81 -4.20
C SER A 2 -1.02 -15.46 -3.53
N GLU A 3 -1.05 -15.55 -2.19
CA GLU A 3 -2.12 -16.28 -1.48
C GLU A 3 -3.52 -15.66 -1.63
N GLN A 4 -3.63 -14.31 -1.64
CA GLN A 4 -4.94 -13.65 -1.80
C GLN A 4 -5.48 -13.78 -3.23
N VAL A 5 -4.59 -13.79 -4.22
CA VAL A 5 -4.98 -13.99 -5.63
C VAL A 5 -5.40 -15.45 -5.84
N THR A 6 -4.66 -16.41 -5.29
CA THR A 6 -5.01 -17.84 -5.39
C THR A 6 -6.31 -18.17 -4.65
N ALA A 7 -6.59 -17.54 -3.50
CA ALA A 7 -7.86 -17.70 -2.80
C ALA A 7 -9.05 -17.13 -3.60
N LEU A 8 -8.86 -15.98 -4.26
CA LEU A 8 -9.85 -15.40 -5.16
C LEU A 8 -10.11 -16.30 -6.38
N GLU A 9 -9.07 -16.88 -6.98
CA GLU A 9 -9.19 -17.82 -8.10
C GLU A 9 -9.97 -19.09 -7.71
N HIS A 10 -9.65 -19.69 -6.56
CA HIS A 10 -10.38 -20.87 -6.05
C HIS A 10 -11.84 -20.54 -5.75
N ASP A 11 -12.12 -19.41 -5.11
CA ASP A 11 -13.50 -19.06 -4.78
C ASP A 11 -14.32 -18.75 -6.04
N LEU A 12 -13.72 -18.19 -7.09
CA LEU A 12 -14.34 -17.99 -8.41
C LEU A 12 -14.70 -19.31 -9.13
N GLU A 13 -13.91 -20.36 -8.95
CA GLU A 13 -14.19 -21.69 -9.50
C GLU A 13 -15.39 -22.38 -8.80
N ALA A 14 -15.79 -21.90 -7.62
CA ALA A 14 -16.88 -22.45 -6.82
C ALA A 14 -18.27 -21.80 -7.07
N ASP A 15 -18.43 -21.04 -8.15
CA ASP A 15 -19.63 -20.23 -8.48
C ASP A 15 -20.06 -19.31 -7.32
N PRO A 16 -19.18 -18.39 -6.88
CA PRO A 16 -19.44 -17.55 -5.73
C PRO A 16 -20.44 -16.46 -6.08
N THR A 17 -21.19 -16.00 -5.08
CA THR A 17 -22.05 -14.83 -5.27
C THR A 17 -21.22 -13.62 -5.72
N CYS A 18 -21.78 -12.77 -6.59
CA CYS A 18 -21.12 -11.53 -7.03
C CYS A 18 -20.67 -10.64 -5.85
N VAL A 19 -21.39 -10.67 -4.72
CA VAL A 19 -21.02 -9.97 -3.49
C VAL A 19 -19.70 -10.48 -2.91
N ALA A 20 -19.48 -11.79 -2.86
CA ALA A 20 -18.25 -12.39 -2.35
C ALA A 20 -17.03 -12.00 -3.22
N VAL A 21 -17.19 -12.04 -4.54
CA VAL A 21 -16.14 -11.60 -5.49
C VAL A 21 -15.80 -10.12 -5.27
N LEU A 22 -16.79 -9.25 -5.12
CA LEU A 22 -16.57 -7.82 -4.86
C LEU A 22 -15.85 -7.58 -3.53
N GLN A 23 -16.14 -8.37 -2.49
CA GLN A 23 -15.45 -8.28 -1.20
C GLN A 23 -13.97 -8.70 -1.32
N GLN A 24 -13.68 -9.78 -2.04
CA GLN A 24 -12.31 -10.23 -2.27
C GLN A 24 -11.52 -9.23 -3.09
N LEU A 25 -12.10 -8.68 -4.16
CA LEU A 25 -11.49 -7.61 -4.94
C LEU A 25 -11.19 -6.37 -4.07
N ALA A 26 -12.09 -5.99 -3.18
CA ALA A 26 -11.87 -4.89 -2.25
C ALA A 26 -10.71 -5.18 -1.28
N ALA A 27 -10.60 -6.41 -0.78
CA ALA A 27 -9.51 -6.85 0.09
C ALA A 27 -8.16 -6.83 -0.64
N VAL A 28 -8.10 -7.38 -1.85
CA VAL A 28 -6.90 -7.38 -2.71
C VAL A 28 -6.46 -5.96 -3.03
N ARG A 29 -7.40 -5.07 -3.40
CA ARG A 29 -7.10 -3.65 -3.62
C ARG A 29 -6.49 -3.00 -2.39
N GLY A 30 -7.06 -3.23 -1.20
CA GLY A 30 -6.52 -2.70 0.05
C GLY A 30 -5.11 -3.21 0.36
N ALA A 31 -4.85 -4.50 0.11
CA ALA A 31 -3.52 -5.08 0.28
C ALA A 31 -2.48 -4.47 -0.67
N ILE A 32 -2.85 -4.28 -1.95
CA ILE A 32 -1.99 -3.64 -2.96
C ILE A 32 -1.72 -2.18 -2.58
N ASN A 33 -2.74 -1.43 -2.18
CA ASN A 33 -2.61 -0.04 -1.73
C ASN A 33 -1.68 0.10 -0.52
N GLY A 34 -1.82 -0.77 0.48
CA GLY A 34 -0.93 -0.82 1.63
C GLY A 34 0.53 -1.14 1.26
N LEU A 35 0.75 -2.09 0.35
CA LEU A 35 2.09 -2.45 -0.12
C LEU A 35 2.74 -1.29 -0.90
N MET A 36 2.00 -0.63 -1.79
CA MET A 36 2.49 0.53 -2.54
C MET A 36 2.91 1.67 -1.60
N ALA A 37 2.12 1.95 -0.56
CA ALA A 37 2.46 2.97 0.43
C ALA A 37 3.77 2.64 1.18
N ALA A 38 3.97 1.37 1.56
CA ALA A 38 5.18 0.94 2.24
C ALA A 38 6.44 1.04 1.35
N VAL A 39 6.34 0.60 0.10
CA VAL A 39 7.45 0.67 -0.87
C VAL A 39 7.83 2.13 -1.14
N LEU A 40 6.84 3.00 -1.36
CA LEU A 40 7.10 4.41 -1.64
C LEU A 40 7.72 5.13 -0.44
N GLU A 41 7.28 4.83 0.79
CA GLU A 41 7.95 5.33 1.99
C GLU A 41 9.41 4.88 2.07
N SER A 42 9.69 3.60 1.82
CA SER A 42 11.07 3.09 1.81
C SER A 42 11.91 3.86 0.81
N HIS A 43 11.42 4.02 -0.42
CA HIS A 43 12.09 4.75 -1.48
C HIS A 43 12.39 6.21 -1.09
N LEU A 44 11.42 6.94 -0.51
CA LEU A 44 11.65 8.30 -0.05
C LEU A 44 12.72 8.38 1.07
N ARG A 45 12.75 7.41 1.99
CA ARG A 45 13.76 7.36 3.06
C ARG A 45 15.15 6.95 2.56
N GLU A 46 15.23 6.25 1.43
CA GLU A 46 16.48 5.87 0.79
C GLU A 46 17.06 7.00 -0.08
N GLU A 47 16.23 7.61 -0.93
CA GLU A 47 16.61 8.75 -1.78
C GLU A 47 16.98 9.98 -0.96
N PHE A 48 16.26 10.18 0.14
CA PHE A 48 16.61 11.15 1.14
C PHE A 48 17.03 10.35 2.38
N PRO A 49 18.34 10.09 2.57
CA PRO A 49 18.88 9.53 3.80
C PRO A 49 19.16 10.65 4.81
N ASP A 50 18.94 10.40 6.10
CA ASP A 50 19.28 11.35 7.16
C ASP A 50 20.77 11.23 7.47
N ARG A 51 21.58 12.12 6.91
CA ARG A 51 23.04 12.14 7.11
C ARG A 51 23.46 12.99 8.32
N GLY A 52 22.55 13.31 9.23
CA GLY A 52 22.82 14.17 10.39
C GLY A 52 22.96 15.65 10.04
N ALA A 53 22.62 16.04 8.81
CA ALA A 53 22.70 17.42 8.32
C ALA A 53 21.33 17.97 7.88
N ARG A 54 20.23 17.25 8.16
CA ARG A 54 18.90 17.76 7.83
C ARG A 54 18.45 18.82 8.81
N SER A 55 17.78 19.83 8.26
CA SER A 55 16.94 20.70 9.08
C SER A 55 15.66 19.97 9.49
N ASP A 56 15.10 20.38 10.63
CA ASP A 56 13.79 19.90 11.09
C ASP A 56 12.69 20.09 10.02
N SER A 57 12.78 21.19 9.24
CA SER A 57 11.86 21.45 8.14
C SER A 57 11.94 20.42 7.00
N GLN A 58 13.13 19.89 6.70
CA GLN A 58 13.30 18.83 5.70
C GLN A 58 12.73 17.50 6.21
N GLN A 59 12.98 17.17 7.49
CA GLN A 59 12.41 15.98 8.14
C GLN A 59 10.88 16.04 8.11
N GLN A 60 10.30 17.19 8.43
CA GLN A 60 8.87 17.42 8.43
C GLN A 60 8.27 17.28 7.04
N SER A 61 8.87 17.88 6.01
CA SER A 61 8.37 17.83 4.63
C SER A 61 8.33 16.39 4.07
N ILE A 62 9.33 15.56 4.38
CA ILE A 62 9.34 14.13 4.02
C ILE A 62 8.20 13.39 4.71
N ASN A 63 8.00 13.62 6.02
CA ASN A 63 6.93 12.99 6.78
C ASN A 63 5.53 13.41 6.29
N GLU A 64 5.35 14.69 5.94
CA GLU A 64 4.11 15.19 5.33
C GLU A 64 3.83 14.53 3.98
N THR A 65 4.85 14.38 3.14
CA THR A 65 4.74 13.69 1.85
C THR A 65 4.32 12.23 2.03
N ILE A 66 4.95 11.50 2.95
CA ILE A 66 4.57 10.12 3.29
C ILE A 66 3.11 10.06 3.77
N SER A 67 2.69 11.01 4.61
CA SER A 67 1.33 11.09 5.12
C SER A 67 0.31 11.33 3.99
N ILE A 68 0.60 12.23 3.06
CA ILE A 68 -0.24 12.49 1.89
C ILE A 68 -0.36 11.23 1.05
N VAL A 69 0.74 10.56 0.70
CA VAL A 69 0.71 9.34 -0.12
C VAL A 69 -0.11 8.24 0.56
N ARG A 70 0.09 8.01 1.87
CA ARG A 70 -0.72 7.06 2.64
C ARG A 70 -2.21 7.40 2.65
N SER A 71 -2.59 8.68 2.55
CA SER A 71 -4.00 9.08 2.51
C SER A 71 -4.69 8.74 1.18
N TYR A 72 -3.93 8.74 0.07
CA TYR A 72 -4.43 8.37 -1.26
C TYR A 72 -4.38 6.86 -1.52
N LEU A 73 -3.45 6.14 -0.89
CA LEU A 73 -3.26 4.70 -1.03
C LEU A 73 -3.93 3.91 0.11
N ARG A 74 -5.16 4.27 0.46
CA ARG A 74 -6.01 3.46 1.38
C ARG A 74 -6.90 2.47 0.64
#